data_AF-A0A1D1XQC3-F1
#
_entry.id   AF-A0A1D1XQC3-F1
#
_cell.length_a   1.000
_cell.length_b   1.000
_cell.length_c   1.000
_cell.angle_alpha   90.00
_cell.angle_beta   90.00
_cell.angle_gamma   90.00
#
_symmetry.space_group_name_H-M   'P 1'
#
loop_
_entity.id
_entity.type
_entity.pdbx_description
1 polymer ?
#
loop_
_entity_poly.entity_id
_entity_poly.type
_entity_poly.pdbx_seq_one_letter_code
_entity_poly.pdbx_strand_id
1 'polypeptide(L)'
;MGKWVTPIVLGTRPVPCKGHSAMLLGEDRILVVKQNSSVDDCAWFLEVDTPFIKEQKKLLDTEVVAWSKGVEGDSLMPIVISGPSGVGKGTLIARLMKEFPSTFGFSVSHTTRSPRENEKDGVHYHFTQRSIMEKDINDGKFLEYASVHGNLYGTSVEAVEAVTDKGKRCILDIDV
;
A
#
# COMPACT_ATOMS: atom_id res chain seq x y z
N MET A 1 23.84 -27.95 11.02
CA MET A 1 23.65 -26.78 11.90
C MET A 1 23.32 -25.58 11.02
N GLY A 2 22.14 -24.98 11.17
CA GLY A 2 21.74 -23.82 10.38
C GLY A 2 22.62 -22.61 10.71
N LYS A 3 23.09 -21.91 9.69
CA LYS A 3 23.80 -20.64 9.85
C LYS A 3 22.76 -19.57 10.15
N TRP A 4 22.96 -18.79 11.21
CA TRP A 4 22.12 -17.63 11.48
C TRP A 4 22.32 -16.60 10.37
N VAL A 5 21.21 -16.17 9.77
CA VAL A 5 21.20 -15.17 8.70
C VAL A 5 20.34 -13.99 9.17
N THR A 6 20.76 -12.78 8.87
CA THR A 6 19.90 -11.60 9.07
C THR A 6 19.08 -11.43 7.80
N PRO A 7 17.74 -11.62 7.85
CA PRO A 7 16.93 -11.50 6.66
C PRO A 7 16.79 -10.05 6.22
N ILE A 8 16.52 -9.84 4.93
CA ILE A 8 15.97 -8.58 4.44
C ILE A 8 14.56 -8.45 5.01
N VAL A 9 14.24 -7.29 5.57
CA VAL A 9 12.93 -7.01 6.16
C VAL A 9 12.17 -6.06 5.24
N LEU A 10 11.02 -6.52 4.74
CA LEU A 10 10.08 -5.73 3.97
C LEU A 10 8.96 -5.19 4.87
N GLY A 11 8.27 -4.15 4.40
CA GLY A 11 7.16 -3.52 5.13
C GLY A 11 7.61 -2.69 6.34
N THR A 12 6.62 -2.18 7.08
CA THR A 12 6.87 -1.30 8.23
C THR A 12 7.00 -2.13 9.49
N ARG A 13 8.15 -2.04 10.16
CA ARG A 13 8.38 -2.73 11.43
C ARG A 13 7.58 -2.06 12.56
N PRO A 14 6.92 -2.83 13.46
CA PRO A 14 6.31 -2.26 14.66
C PRO A 14 7.34 -1.52 15.52
N VAL A 15 6.91 -0.43 16.15
CA VAL A 15 7.75 0.31 17.09
C VAL A 15 8.04 -0.57 18.31
N PRO A 16 9.33 -0.80 18.65
CA PRO A 16 9.69 -1.61 19.81
C PRO A 16 9.06 -1.09 21.10
N CYS A 17 8.55 -2.00 21.92
CA CYS A 17 7.96 -1.70 23.23
C CYS A 17 8.20 -2.85 24.23
N LYS A 18 7.94 -2.59 25.52
CA LYS A 18 8.25 -3.52 26.63
C LYS A 18 7.24 -4.66 26.83
N GLY A 19 6.27 -4.84 25.94
CA GLY A 19 5.27 -5.91 26.07
C GLY A 19 4.76 -6.40 24.71
N HIS A 20 5.20 -7.59 24.31
CA HIS A 20 4.65 -8.27 23.14
C HIS A 20 4.26 -9.70 23.49
N SER A 21 3.21 -10.18 22.85
CA SER A 21 2.87 -11.59 22.77
C SER A 21 2.93 -12.00 21.31
N ALA A 22 3.50 -13.17 21.02
CA ALA A 22 3.57 -13.69 19.67
C ALA A 22 2.89 -15.05 19.59
N MET A 23 2.14 -15.29 18.52
CA MET A 23 1.43 -16.54 18.25
C MET A 23 1.64 -16.92 16.79
N LEU A 24 2.01 -18.17 16.55
CA LEU A 24 2.11 -18.69 15.19
C LEU A 24 0.70 -18.79 14.57
N LEU A 25 0.54 -18.31 13.35
CA LEU A 25 -0.68 -18.40 12.56
C LEU A 25 -0.43 -19.24 11.32
N GLY A 26 -0.84 -20.50 11.38
CA GLY A 26 -0.55 -21.47 10.32
C GLY A 26 0.95 -21.79 10.25
N GLU A 27 1.47 -21.99 9.05
CA GLU A 27 2.88 -22.31 8.83
C GLU A 27 3.69 -21.11 8.30
N ASP A 28 3.02 -20.01 7.93
CA ASP A 28 3.62 -18.94 7.13
C ASP A 28 3.67 -17.57 7.82
N ARG A 29 2.98 -17.40 8.95
CA ARG A 29 2.80 -16.12 9.63
C ARG A 29 2.92 -16.22 11.14
N ILE A 30 3.40 -15.15 11.77
CA ILE A 30 3.41 -14.98 13.22
C ILE A 30 2.63 -13.70 13.55
N LEU A 31 1.54 -13.81 14.31
CA LEU A 31 0.86 -12.66 14.90
C LEU A 31 1.65 -12.16 16.10
N VAL A 32 1.93 -10.86 16.13
CA VAL A 32 2.57 -10.15 17.23
C VAL A 32 1.61 -9.09 17.74
N VAL A 33 1.18 -9.27 18.98
CA VAL A 33 0.27 -8.35 19.68
C VAL A 33 1.06 -7.53 20.69
N LYS A 34 0.89 -6.21 20.63
CA LYS A 34 1.48 -5.24 21.55
C LYS A 34 0.54 -5.02 22.73
N GLN A 35 1.06 -5.18 23.95
CA GLN A 35 0.31 -4.91 25.17
C GLN A 35 0.40 -3.40 25.49
N ASN A 36 -0.72 -2.80 25.91
CA ASN A 36 -0.84 -1.37 26.28
C ASN A 36 -0.62 -0.34 25.14
N SER A 37 -0.99 -0.65 23.88
CA SER A 37 -1.03 0.34 22.80
C SER A 37 -2.45 0.87 22.53
N SER A 38 -2.54 1.97 21.77
CA SER A 38 -3.79 2.39 21.14
C SER A 38 -4.32 1.29 20.21
N VAL A 39 -5.64 1.21 20.04
CA VAL A 39 -6.32 0.18 19.23
C VAL A 39 -5.68 0.03 17.84
N ASP A 40 -5.30 1.15 17.22
CA ASP A 40 -4.70 1.18 15.88
C ASP A 40 -3.22 0.74 15.80
N ASP A 41 -2.56 0.31 16.88
CA ASP A 41 -1.16 -0.20 16.84
C ASP A 41 -1.02 -1.47 17.71
N CYS A 42 -2.08 -2.26 17.81
CA CYS A 42 -2.11 -3.41 18.72
C CYS A 42 -1.69 -4.74 18.08
N ALA A 43 -1.89 -4.92 16.77
CA ALA A 43 -1.66 -6.19 16.09
C ALA A 43 -0.77 -6.04 14.85
N TRP A 44 0.15 -6.98 14.66
CA TRP A 44 1.11 -7.02 13.56
C TRP A 44 1.33 -8.46 13.11
N PHE A 45 1.60 -8.68 11.84
CA PHE A 45 1.95 -9.98 11.29
C PHE A 45 3.40 -9.95 10.78
N LEU A 46 4.17 -10.96 11.16
CA LEU A 46 5.45 -11.27 10.54
C LEU A 46 5.24 -12.43 9.57
N GLU A 47 5.38 -12.14 8.28
CA GLU A 47 5.30 -13.11 7.19
C GLU A 47 6.68 -13.72 6.97
N VAL A 48 6.76 -15.05 7.06
CA VAL A 48 8.01 -15.81 7.02
C VAL A 48 8.07 -16.73 5.79
N ASP A 49 6.96 -17.35 5.41
CA ASP A 49 6.94 -18.37 4.35
C ASP A 49 5.71 -18.27 3.42
N THR A 50 5.12 -17.08 3.35
CA THR A 50 4.01 -16.81 2.43
C THR A 50 4.49 -16.92 0.97
N PRO A 51 3.59 -17.16 -0.01
CA PRO A 51 3.97 -17.21 -1.42
C PRO A 51 4.77 -15.99 -1.88
N PHE A 52 4.40 -14.81 -1.40
CA PHE A 52 5.13 -13.55 -1.64
C PHE A 52 6.57 -13.60 -1.10
N ILE A 53 6.76 -14.02 0.16
CA ILE A 53 8.10 -14.12 0.75
C ILE A 53 8.98 -15.12 0.01
N LYS A 54 8.43 -16.26 -0.40
CA LYS A 54 9.14 -17.27 -1.20
C LYS A 54 9.61 -16.72 -2.55
N GLU A 55 8.78 -15.90 -3.19
CA GLU A 55 9.16 -15.23 -4.44
C GLU A 55 10.27 -14.19 -4.21
N GLN A 56 10.16 -13.35 -3.17
CA GLN A 56 11.19 -12.35 -2.85
C GLN A 56 12.52 -12.98 -2.46
N LYS A 57 12.49 -14.09 -1.70
CA LYS A 57 13.68 -14.88 -1.37
C LYS A 57 14.42 -15.38 -2.61
N LYS A 58 13.66 -15.85 -3.62
CA LYS A 58 14.24 -16.28 -4.90
C LYS A 58 14.81 -15.11 -5.71
N LEU A 59 14.14 -13.96 -5.70
CA LEU A 59 14.57 -12.77 -6.45
C LEU A 59 15.82 -12.12 -5.85
N LEU A 60 15.91 -12.07 -4.52
CA LEU A 60 16.99 -11.40 -3.79
C LEU A 60 18.13 -12.36 -3.40
N ASP A 61 17.98 -13.66 -3.66
CA ASP A 61 18.92 -14.73 -3.30
C ASP A 61 19.37 -14.67 -1.82
N THR A 62 18.43 -14.37 -0.93
CA THR A 62 18.67 -14.22 0.51
C THR A 62 17.39 -14.46 1.32
N GLU A 63 17.52 -14.66 2.63
CA GLU A 63 16.35 -14.78 3.51
C GLU A 63 15.58 -13.46 3.57
N VAL A 64 14.26 -13.53 3.47
CA VAL A 64 13.35 -12.37 3.47
C VAL A 64 12.22 -12.62 4.46
N VAL A 65 11.79 -11.58 5.16
CA VAL A 65 10.56 -11.56 5.95
C VAL A 65 9.83 -10.24 5.70
N ALA A 66 8.52 -10.19 5.90
CA ALA A 66 7.76 -8.94 5.80
C ALA A 66 6.93 -8.68 7.06
N TRP A 67 6.85 -7.41 7.45
CA TRP A 67 5.89 -6.95 8.45
C TRP A 67 4.66 -6.37 7.77
N SER A 68 3.49 -6.82 8.19
CA SER A 68 2.21 -6.21 7.85
C SER A 68 1.46 -5.84 9.13
N LYS A 69 0.78 -4.69 9.09
CA LYS A 69 -0.03 -4.22 10.23
C LYS A 69 -1.34 -5.02 10.26
N GLY A 70 -1.75 -5.44 11.45
CA GLY A 70 -3.09 -5.98 11.66
C GLY A 70 -4.11 -4.87 11.57
N VAL A 71 -5.09 -5.03 10.69
CA VAL A 71 -6.23 -4.13 10.56
C VAL A 71 -7.47 -4.84 11.10
N GLU A 72 -8.21 -4.19 11.98
CA GLU A 72 -9.52 -4.67 12.42
C GLU A 72 -10.56 -4.33 11.35
N GLY A 73 -11.25 -5.34 10.83
CA GLY A 73 -12.35 -5.20 9.87
C GLY A 73 -12.12 -5.90 8.52
N ASP A 74 -13.21 -6.09 7.77
CA ASP A 74 -13.18 -6.61 6.40
C ASP A 74 -12.79 -5.48 5.43
N SER A 75 -11.49 -5.17 5.36
CA SER A 75 -10.97 -4.29 4.31
C SER A 75 -10.97 -5.03 2.97
N LEU A 76 -11.64 -4.47 1.96
CA LEU A 76 -11.65 -5.05 0.63
C LEU A 76 -10.31 -4.77 -0.05
N MET A 77 -9.52 -5.85 -0.24
CA MET A 77 -8.26 -5.81 -1.00
C MET A 77 -8.38 -4.95 -2.27
N PRO A 78 -7.50 -3.96 -2.49
CA PRO A 78 -7.56 -3.14 -3.68
C PRO A 78 -7.36 -3.95 -4.96
N ILE A 79 -7.90 -3.46 -6.07
CA ILE A 79 -7.65 -3.99 -7.42
C ILE A 79 -6.66 -3.06 -8.10
N VAL A 80 -5.55 -3.64 -8.56
CA VAL A 80 -4.58 -2.92 -9.39
C VAL A 80 -4.90 -3.20 -10.86
N ILE A 81 -5.13 -2.15 -11.62
CA ILE A 81 -5.21 -2.21 -13.09
C ILE A 81 -3.91 -1.61 -13.61
N SER A 82 -3.17 -2.39 -14.39
CA SER A 82 -1.85 -2.00 -14.87
C SER A 82 -1.65 -2.33 -16.35
N GLY A 83 -0.84 -1.52 -17.03
CA GLY A 83 -0.50 -1.67 -18.44
C GLY A 83 0.01 -0.35 -19.05
N PRO A 84 0.52 -0.37 -20.29
CA PRO A 84 1.05 0.82 -20.95
C PRO A 84 0.02 1.95 -21.15
N SER A 85 0.50 3.14 -21.51
CA SER A 85 -0.39 4.24 -21.92
C SER A 85 -1.20 3.86 -23.17
N GLY A 86 -2.48 4.23 -23.20
CA GLY A 86 -3.37 4.01 -24.35
C GLY A 86 -4.05 2.64 -24.45
N VAL A 87 -3.77 1.67 -23.57
CA VAL A 87 -4.38 0.32 -23.63
C VAL A 87 -5.84 0.26 -23.17
N GLY A 88 -6.40 1.38 -22.70
CA GLY A 88 -7.81 1.48 -22.28
C GLY A 88 -8.08 1.30 -20.78
N LYS A 89 -7.05 1.38 -19.91
CA LYS A 89 -7.21 1.31 -18.45
C LYS A 89 -8.27 2.27 -17.92
N GLY A 90 -8.12 3.56 -18.24
CA GLY A 90 -9.09 4.59 -17.85
C GLY A 90 -10.51 4.31 -18.35
N THR A 91 -10.67 3.74 -19.55
CA THR A 91 -11.98 3.33 -20.09
C THR A 91 -12.60 2.20 -19.27
N LEU A 92 -11.81 1.19 -18.89
CA LEU A 92 -12.27 0.09 -18.04
C LEU A 92 -12.64 0.60 -16.64
N ILE A 93 -11.78 1.43 -16.03
CA ILE A 93 -12.02 2.04 -14.71
C ILE A 93 -13.33 2.85 -14.74
N ALA A 94 -13.51 3.70 -15.75
CA ALA A 94 -14.73 4.50 -15.89
C ALA A 94 -15.99 3.63 -16.04
N ARG A 95 -15.91 2.49 -16.75
CA ARG A 95 -17.02 1.53 -16.83
C ARG A 95 -17.31 0.86 -15.50
N LEU A 96 -16.29 0.38 -14.78
CA LEU A 96 -16.46 -0.22 -13.46
C LEU A 96 -17.10 0.74 -12.45
N MET A 97 -16.62 1.99 -12.42
CA MET A 97 -17.16 3.04 -11.57
C MET A 97 -18.62 3.40 -11.90
N LYS A 98 -18.99 3.33 -13.19
CA LYS A 98 -20.36 3.63 -13.66
C LYS A 98 -21.32 2.47 -13.42
N GLU A 99 -20.90 1.23 -13.68
CA GLU A 99 -21.76 0.04 -13.59
C GLU A 99 -21.93 -0.44 -12.15
N PHE A 100 -20.91 -0.27 -11.29
CA PHE A 100 -20.93 -0.73 -9.90
C PHE A 100 -20.53 0.39 -8.92
N PRO A 101 -21.27 1.51 -8.86
CA PRO A 101 -20.90 2.69 -8.08
C PRO A 101 -20.92 2.46 -6.56
N SER A 102 -21.64 1.45 -6.07
CA SER A 102 -21.65 1.03 -4.66
C SER A 102 -20.50 0.09 -4.30
N THR A 103 -19.87 -0.54 -5.29
CA THR A 103 -18.86 -1.59 -5.09
C THR A 103 -17.45 -1.04 -5.24
N PHE A 104 -17.21 -0.16 -6.23
CA PHE A 104 -15.88 0.35 -6.53
C PHE A 104 -15.72 1.82 -6.19
N GLY A 105 -14.52 2.17 -5.74
CA GLY A 105 -14.04 3.55 -5.65
C GLY A 105 -12.67 3.68 -6.30
N PHE A 106 -12.37 4.85 -6.82
CA PHE A 106 -11.08 5.14 -7.44
C PHE A 106 -10.19 5.90 -6.47
N SER A 107 -8.94 5.48 -6.33
CA SER A 107 -7.93 6.22 -5.56
C SER A 107 -7.43 7.40 -6.39
N VAL A 108 -7.65 8.62 -5.91
CA VAL A 108 -7.11 9.82 -6.57
C VAL A 108 -5.65 9.96 -6.16
N SER A 109 -4.73 9.75 -7.10
CA SER A 109 -3.28 9.86 -6.85
C SER A 109 -2.85 11.32 -6.64
N HIS A 110 -1.64 11.51 -6.11
CA HIS A 110 -1.01 12.82 -5.96
C HIS A 110 -0.07 13.13 -7.12
N THR A 111 0.13 14.42 -7.40
CA THR A 111 1.20 14.87 -8.29
C THR A 111 1.79 16.22 -7.88
N THR A 112 3.06 16.43 -8.19
CA THR A 112 3.73 17.73 -7.98
C THR A 112 3.65 18.67 -9.19
N ARG A 113 3.08 18.18 -10.29
CA ARG A 113 2.82 19.00 -11.47
C ARG A 113 1.72 20.00 -11.15
N SER A 114 1.77 21.21 -11.71
CA SER A 114 0.63 22.14 -11.64
C SER A 114 -0.58 21.59 -12.42
N PRO A 115 -1.82 21.83 -11.97
CA PRO A 115 -3.03 21.41 -12.69
C PRO A 115 -3.11 22.03 -14.08
N ARG A 116 -3.65 21.28 -15.06
CA ARG A 116 -4.07 21.83 -16.37
C ARG A 116 -5.41 22.55 -16.22
N GLU A 117 -5.76 23.37 -17.22
CA GLU A 117 -6.97 24.21 -17.22
C GLU A 117 -8.28 23.47 -16.88
N ASN A 118 -8.39 22.20 -17.28
CA ASN A 118 -9.60 21.38 -17.05
C ASN A 118 -9.46 20.37 -15.89
N GLU A 119 -8.33 20.37 -15.19
CA GLU A 119 -8.13 19.49 -14.05
C GLU A 119 -8.63 20.13 -12.75
N LYS A 120 -9.17 19.29 -11.88
CA LYS A 120 -9.69 19.69 -10.57
C LYS A 120 -8.95 18.91 -9.49
N ASP A 121 -8.48 19.64 -8.49
CA ASP A 121 -7.86 19.09 -7.29
C ASP A 121 -8.85 18.17 -6.54
N GLY A 122 -8.35 17.03 -6.05
CA GLY A 122 -9.14 16.00 -5.38
C GLY A 122 -10.09 15.21 -6.29
N VAL A 123 -10.07 15.47 -7.61
CA VAL A 123 -10.86 14.70 -8.60
C VAL A 123 -9.94 13.98 -9.57
N HIS A 124 -8.99 14.70 -10.16
CA HIS A 124 -8.04 14.13 -11.13
C HIS A 124 -6.74 13.72 -10.45
N TYR A 125 -6.20 14.62 -9.64
CA TYR A 125 -5.08 14.39 -8.74
C TYR A 125 -5.26 15.24 -7.49
N HIS A 126 -4.54 14.87 -6.43
CA HIS A 126 -4.18 15.80 -5.37
C HIS A 126 -2.90 16.54 -5.78
N PHE A 127 -3.04 17.82 -6.12
CA PHE A 127 -1.92 18.65 -6.55
C PHE A 127 -1.18 19.19 -5.32
N THR A 128 0.05 18.71 -5.11
CA THR A 128 0.84 19.02 -3.91
C THR A 128 2.20 19.62 -4.26
N GLN A 129 2.88 20.20 -3.27
CA GLN A 129 4.26 20.65 -3.45
C GLN A 129 5.23 19.47 -3.38
N ARG A 130 6.30 19.54 -4.18
CA ARG A 130 7.33 18.50 -4.22
C ARG A 130 7.95 18.21 -2.85
N SER A 131 8.29 19.24 -2.09
CA SER A 131 8.89 19.10 -0.75
C SER A 131 7.97 18.37 0.22
N ILE A 132 6.65 18.59 0.14
CA ILE A 132 5.65 17.92 0.99
C ILE A 132 5.56 16.45 0.58
N MET A 133 5.44 16.18 -0.72
CA MET A 133 5.34 14.82 -1.23
C MET A 133 6.59 13.99 -0.93
N GLU A 134 7.79 14.55 -1.10
CA GLU A 134 9.06 13.88 -0.75
C GLU A 134 9.16 13.56 0.74
N LYS A 135 8.70 14.48 1.60
CA LYS A 135 8.62 14.23 3.04
C LYS A 135 7.66 13.08 3.35
N ASP A 136 6.47 13.10 2.77
CA ASP A 136 5.46 12.06 3.03
C ASP A 136 5.85 10.69 2.44
N ILE A 137 6.59 10.66 1.33
CA ILE A 137 7.23 9.45 0.80
C ILE A 137 8.23 8.90 1.81
N ASN A 138 9.13 9.74 2.35
CA ASN A 138 10.11 9.33 3.35
C ASN A 138 9.44 8.88 4.67
N ASP A 139 8.29 9.47 5.02
CA ASP A 139 7.47 9.10 6.17
C ASP A 139 6.65 7.81 5.91
N GLY A 140 6.79 7.17 4.73
CA GLY A 140 6.13 5.89 4.40
C GLY A 140 4.64 5.99 4.11
N LYS A 141 4.14 7.18 3.72
CA LYS A 141 2.71 7.43 3.47
C LYS A 141 2.25 7.14 2.04
N PHE A 142 3.17 6.73 1.16
CA PHE A 142 2.90 6.40 -0.23
C PHE A 142 3.06 4.91 -0.48
N LEU A 143 2.07 4.30 -1.13
CA LEU A 143 2.10 2.90 -1.56
C LEU A 143 3.04 2.72 -2.75
N GLU A 144 3.03 3.69 -3.66
CA GLU A 144 3.90 3.76 -4.82
C GLU A 144 4.14 5.22 -5.19
N TYR A 145 5.25 5.47 -5.87
CA TYR A 145 5.55 6.75 -6.47
C TYR A 145 6.53 6.60 -7.63
N ALA A 146 6.46 7.53 -8.59
CA ALA A 146 7.35 7.61 -9.73
C ALA A 146 7.69 9.07 -10.09
N SER A 147 8.89 9.28 -10.64
CA SER A 147 9.31 10.56 -11.21
C SER A 147 9.15 10.53 -12.73
N VAL A 148 8.20 11.32 -13.24
CA VAL A 148 7.86 11.38 -14.67
C VAL A 148 8.00 12.82 -15.15
N HIS A 149 8.87 13.04 -16.14
CA HIS A 149 9.15 14.36 -16.71
C HIS A 149 9.43 15.45 -15.66
N GLY A 150 10.18 15.10 -14.61
CA GLY A 150 10.56 16.04 -13.54
C GLY A 150 9.49 16.28 -12.47
N ASN A 151 8.31 15.66 -12.57
CA ASN A 151 7.26 15.72 -11.55
C ASN A 151 7.14 14.37 -10.82
N LEU A 152 6.76 14.40 -9.55
CA LEU A 152 6.41 13.20 -8.81
C LEU A 152 4.92 12.90 -9.00
N TYR A 153 4.64 11.61 -9.05
CA TYR A 153 3.31 11.01 -9.05
C TYR A 153 3.31 9.89 -8.03
N GLY A 154 2.17 9.62 -7.40
CA GLY A 154 2.08 8.49 -6.47
C GLY A 154 0.74 8.38 -5.77
N THR A 155 0.44 7.18 -5.30
CA THR A 155 -0.81 6.86 -4.61
C THR A 155 -0.54 6.75 -3.10
N SER A 156 -1.19 7.60 -2.31
CA SER A 156 -1.03 7.58 -0.85
C SER A 156 -1.81 6.44 -0.21
N VAL A 157 -1.35 5.98 0.95
CA VAL A 157 -2.09 5.02 1.79
C VAL A 157 -3.47 5.59 2.14
N GLU A 158 -3.51 6.87 2.52
CA GLU A 158 -4.75 7.60 2.84
C GLU A 158 -5.74 7.62 1.66
N ALA A 159 -5.27 7.77 0.42
CA ALA A 159 -6.16 7.76 -0.75
C ALA A 159 -6.86 6.42 -0.94
N VAL A 160 -6.21 5.31 -0.56
CA VAL A 160 -6.80 3.97 -0.59
C VAL A 160 -7.74 3.77 0.61
N GLU A 161 -7.32 4.16 1.81
CA GLU A 161 -8.14 4.10 3.03
C GLU A 161 -9.44 4.89 2.87
N ALA A 162 -9.40 6.10 2.30
CA ALA A 162 -10.59 6.92 2.05
C ALA A 162 -11.64 6.28 1.12
N VAL A 163 -11.25 5.28 0.32
CA VAL A 163 -12.17 4.46 -0.48
C VAL A 163 -12.66 3.26 0.31
N THR A 164 -11.76 2.57 1.00
CA THR A 164 -12.04 1.43 1.86
C THR A 164 -13.02 1.78 2.97
N ASP A 165 -12.84 2.91 3.64
CA ASP A 165 -13.69 3.42 4.74
C ASP A 165 -15.13 3.70 4.29
N LYS A 166 -15.34 3.88 2.98
CA LYS A 166 -16.67 4.00 2.37
C LYS A 166 -17.30 2.64 2.06
N GLY A 167 -16.69 1.54 2.49
CA GLY A 167 -17.11 0.16 2.22
C GLY A 167 -16.92 -0.27 0.77
N LYS A 168 -16.05 0.42 0.01
CA LYS A 168 -15.83 0.14 -1.42
C LYS A 168 -14.48 -0.52 -1.65
N ARG A 169 -14.40 -1.35 -2.68
CA ARG A 169 -13.14 -1.90 -3.16
C ARG A 169 -12.39 -0.84 -3.96
N CYS A 170 -11.21 -0.46 -3.47
CA CYS A 170 -10.38 0.54 -4.11
C CYS A 170 -9.77 0.03 -5.42
N ILE A 171 -9.82 0.86 -6.47
CA ILE A 171 -9.13 0.64 -7.74
C ILE A 171 -7.91 1.56 -7.80
N LEU A 172 -6.76 0.98 -8.14
CA LEU A 172 -5.50 1.68 -8.40
C LEU A 172 -5.17 1.56 -9.89
N ASP A 173 -4.74 2.67 -10.49
CA ASP A 173 -4.23 2.73 -11.86
C ASP A 173 -2.72 2.89 -11.83
N ILE A 174 -1.99 1.82 -12.19
CA ILE A 174 -0.52 1.77 -12.10
C ILE A 174 0.06 1.58 -13.50
N ASP A 175 0.81 2.57 -13.98
CA ASP A 175 1.53 2.48 -15.26
C ASP A 175 2.75 1.53 -15.14
N VAL A 176 2.98 0.71 -16.17
CA VAL A 176 4.17 -0.17 -16.36
C VAL A 176 4.74 -0.04 -17.75
#